data_AF-A0A2D8U685-F1
#
_entry.id   AF-A0A2D8U685-F1
#
_cell.length_a   1.000
_cell.length_b   1.000
_cell.length_c   1.000
_cell.angle_alpha   90.00
_cell.angle_beta   90.00
_cell.angle_gamma   90.00
#
_symmetry.space_group_name_H-M   'P 1'
#
loop_
_entity.id
_entity.type
_entity.pdbx_description
1 polymer ?
#
loop_
_entity_poly.entity_id
_entity_poly.type
_entity_poly.pdbx_seq_one_letter_code
_entity_poly.pdbx_strand_id
1 'polypeptide(L)'
;MNIPKSITMAGIRVRIKFRDLGDDDCYGIYSHRRKLITIDKTLKGKELLETIRHEMIHAALGISGLAYCEAYEEEAIVRCMDEIFFPAWERFLKRFNPQ
;
A
#
# COMPACT_ATOMS: atom_id res chain seq x y z
N MET A 1 -3.13 -3.93 -18.39
CA MET A 1 -2.81 -3.77 -16.94
C MET A 1 -2.00 -4.93 -16.37
N ASN A 2 -0.67 -4.79 -16.30
CA ASN A 2 0.17 -5.71 -15.51
C ASN A 2 0.45 -5.08 -14.16
N ILE A 3 -0.32 -5.49 -13.15
CA ILE A 3 -0.21 -5.00 -11.78
C ILE A 3 0.30 -6.15 -10.91
N PRO A 4 1.37 -5.96 -10.12
CA PRO A 4 1.85 -6.97 -9.19
C PRO A 4 0.74 -7.45 -8.25
N LYS A 5 0.47 -8.76 -8.22
CA LYS A 5 -0.51 -9.37 -7.30
C LYS A 5 -0.10 -9.33 -5.82
N SER A 6 1.16 -8.97 -5.56
CA SER A 6 1.71 -8.82 -4.21
C SER A 6 3.03 -8.06 -4.23
N ILE A 7 3.36 -7.46 -3.08
CA ILE A 7 4.55 -6.66 -2.82
C ILE A 7 5.19 -7.16 -1.53
N THR A 8 6.52 -7.20 -1.47
CA THR A 8 7.25 -7.52 -0.24
C THR A 8 7.73 -6.22 0.41
N MET A 9 7.34 -6.00 1.67
CA MET A 9 7.66 -4.82 2.49
C MET A 9 8.21 -5.31 3.83
N ALA A 10 9.45 -4.92 4.18
CA ALA A 10 10.15 -5.41 5.38
C ALA A 10 10.08 -6.95 5.58
N GLY A 11 10.31 -7.71 4.49
CA GLY A 11 10.23 -9.18 4.51
C GLY A 11 8.80 -9.76 4.50
N ILE A 12 7.76 -8.94 4.69
CA ILE A 12 6.36 -9.36 4.74
C ILE A 12 5.74 -9.27 3.34
N ARG A 13 5.08 -10.35 2.92
CA ARG A 13 4.32 -10.38 1.66
C ARG A 13 2.93 -9.77 1.85
N VAL A 14 2.70 -8.60 1.26
CA VAL A 14 1.39 -7.93 1.18
C VAL A 14 0.74 -8.25 -0.16
N ARG A 15 -0.48 -8.81 -0.13
CA ARG A 15 -1.25 -9.15 -1.34
C ARG A 15 -2.04 -7.95 -1.85
N ILE A 16 -2.27 -7.87 -3.15
CA ILE A 16 -3.17 -6.89 -3.77
C ILE A 16 -4.35 -7.64 -4.42
N LYS A 17 -5.58 -7.20 -4.14
CA LYS A 17 -6.79 -7.72 -4.78
C LYS A 17 -7.67 -6.58 -5.24
N PHE A 18 -8.34 -6.79 -6.38
CA PHE A 18 -9.35 -5.90 -6.92
C PHE A 18 -10.73 -6.42 -6.55
N ARG A 19 -11.59 -5.56 -6.02
CA ARG A 19 -12.98 -5.89 -5.65
C ARG A 19 -13.88 -4.72 -5.98
N ASP A 20 -15.18 -4.99 -5.96
CA ASP A 20 -16.18 -3.94 -5.89
C ASP A 20 -16.24 -3.48 -4.43
N LEU A 21 -15.85 -2.24 -4.14
CA LEU A 21 -15.91 -1.70 -2.79
C LEU A 21 -17.28 -1.06 -2.50
N GLY A 22 -18.07 -0.75 -3.53
CA GLY A 22 -19.49 -0.40 -3.43
C GLY A 22 -19.81 0.89 -2.66
N ASP A 23 -18.80 1.65 -2.28
CA ASP A 23 -18.89 2.91 -1.53
C ASP A 23 -18.15 3.99 -2.33
N ASP A 24 -18.84 5.12 -2.59
CA ASP A 24 -18.38 6.17 -3.52
C ASP A 24 -17.06 6.82 -3.06
N ASP A 25 -16.72 6.73 -1.77
CA ASP A 25 -15.50 7.32 -1.20
C ASP A 25 -14.41 6.29 -0.82
N CYS A 26 -14.65 4.98 -1.04
CA CYS A 26 -13.69 3.93 -0.68
C CYS A 26 -12.97 3.35 -1.90
N TYR A 27 -11.88 4.02 -2.32
CA TYR A 27 -11.06 3.57 -3.45
C TYR A 27 -10.06 2.45 -3.08
N GLY A 28 -9.64 2.39 -1.82
CA GLY A 28 -8.65 1.42 -1.35
C GLY A 28 -8.77 1.17 0.15
N ILE A 29 -8.34 -0.02 0.57
CA ILE A 29 -8.19 -0.34 1.99
C ILE A 29 -7.11 -1.40 2.23
N TYR A 30 -6.22 -1.10 3.18
CA TYR A 30 -5.25 -2.02 3.73
C TYR A 30 -5.78 -2.71 5.00
N SER A 31 -5.72 -4.04 5.02
CA SER A 31 -5.98 -4.85 6.21
C SER A 31 -4.67 -5.39 6.79
N HIS A 32 -4.23 -4.81 7.91
CA HIS A 32 -3.01 -5.24 8.60
C HIS A 32 -3.05 -6.70 9.03
N ARG A 33 -4.19 -7.19 9.55
CA ARG A 33 -4.35 -8.59 9.96
C ARG A 33 -4.25 -9.56 8.79
N ARG A 34 -4.78 -9.20 7.62
CA ARG A 34 -4.83 -10.08 6.43
C ARG A 34 -3.64 -9.93 5.49
N LYS A 35 -2.79 -8.93 5.74
CA LYS A 35 -1.70 -8.48 4.85
C LYS A 35 -2.20 -8.32 3.42
N LEU A 36 -3.29 -7.57 3.27
CA LEU A 36 -4.05 -7.45 2.04
C LEU A 36 -4.42 -6.00 1.78
N ILE A 37 -4.01 -5.49 0.62
CA ILE A 37 -4.53 -4.27 0.01
C ILE A 37 -5.69 -4.69 -0.89
N THR A 38 -6.85 -4.07 -0.69
CA THR A 38 -8.00 -4.19 -1.57
C THR A 38 -8.16 -2.86 -2.30
N ILE A 39 -8.30 -2.89 -3.62
CA ILE A 39 -8.48 -1.71 -4.46
C ILE A 39 -9.79 -1.86 -5.20
N ASP A 40 -10.51 -0.76 -5.40
CA ASP A 40 -11.70 -0.78 -6.22
C ASP A 40 -11.35 -1.15 -7.68
N LYS A 41 -12.13 -2.07 -8.26
CA LYS A 41 -11.90 -2.62 -9.61
C LYS A 41 -12.14 -1.59 -10.72
N THR A 42 -12.82 -0.48 -10.43
CA THR A 42 -13.15 0.57 -11.41
C THR A 42 -11.98 1.52 -11.66
N LEU A 43 -11.03 1.62 -10.71
CA LEU A 43 -9.89 2.54 -10.79
C LEU A 43 -8.92 2.18 -11.92
N LYS A 44 -8.41 3.21 -12.58
CA LYS A 44 -7.44 3.09 -13.69
C LYS A 44 -6.39 4.19 -13.66
N GLY A 45 -5.33 3.98 -14.43
CA GLY A 45 -4.31 5.00 -14.69
C GLY A 45 -3.68 5.57 -13.42
N LYS A 46 -3.67 6.90 -13.33
CA LYS A 46 -3.03 7.65 -12.25
C LYS A 46 -3.70 7.40 -10.89
N GLU A 47 -5.03 7.42 -10.86
CA GLU A 47 -5.81 7.24 -9.63
C GLU A 47 -5.52 5.88 -8.99
N LEU A 48 -5.55 4.82 -9.80
CA LEU A 48 -5.17 3.48 -9.36
C LEU A 48 -3.77 3.43 -8.74
N LEU A 49 -2.80 4.08 -9.38
CA LEU A 49 -1.42 4.12 -8.89
C LEU A 49 -1.32 4.87 -7.57
N GLU A 50 -2.02 6.00 -7.44
CA GLU A 50 -2.05 6.83 -6.23
C GLU A 50 -2.75 6.10 -5.07
N THR A 51 -3.85 5.39 -5.32
CA THR A 51 -4.53 4.57 -4.32
C THR A 51 -3.65 3.43 -3.85
N ILE A 52 -2.98 2.70 -4.76
CA ILE A 52 -2.04 1.64 -4.36
C ILE A 52 -0.90 2.22 -3.50
N ARG A 53 -0.35 3.37 -3.91
CA ARG A 53 0.70 4.07 -3.16
C ARG A 53 0.23 4.43 -1.74
N HIS A 54 -0.98 4.96 -1.63
CA HIS A 54 -1.62 5.32 -0.36
C HIS A 54 -1.76 4.10 0.56
N GLU A 55 -2.32 3.00 0.05
CA GLU A 55 -2.49 1.78 0.85
C GLU A 55 -1.16 1.12 1.22
N MET A 56 -0.11 1.29 0.42
CA MET A 56 1.24 0.86 0.77
C MET A 56 1.84 1.67 1.93
N ILE A 57 1.50 2.95 2.06
CA ILE A 57 1.90 3.76 3.23
C ILE A 57 1.22 3.21 4.49
N HIS A 58 -0.09 2.95 4.44
CA HIS A 58 -0.80 2.27 5.54
C HIS A 58 -0.19 0.91 5.86
N ALA A 59 0.23 0.15 4.85
CA ALA A 59 0.91 -1.11 5.05
C ALA A 59 2.26 -0.95 5.76
N ALA A 60 3.07 0.03 5.35
CA ALA A 60 4.36 0.32 5.98
C ALA A 60 4.19 0.70 7.45
N LEU A 61 3.30 1.66 7.75
CA LEU A 61 2.99 2.10 9.11
C LEU A 61 2.44 0.97 9.98
N GLY A 62 1.58 0.13 9.43
CA GLY A 62 1.09 -1.05 10.15
C GLY A 62 2.22 -2.04 10.45
N ILE A 63 3.08 -2.33 9.47
CA ILE A 63 4.19 -3.28 9.61
C ILE A 63 5.24 -2.81 10.62
N SER A 64 5.56 -1.51 10.65
CA SER A 64 6.48 -0.94 11.63
C SER A 64 5.88 -0.82 13.03
N GLY A 65 4.56 -0.96 13.16
CA GLY A 65 3.83 -0.75 14.42
C GLY A 65 3.45 0.71 14.66
N LEU A 66 3.89 1.65 13.81
CA LEU A 66 3.64 3.09 13.98
C LEU A 66 2.17 3.47 13.81
N ALA A 67 1.38 2.65 13.11
CA ALA A 67 -0.06 2.84 13.02
C ALA A 67 -0.79 2.71 14.37
N TYR A 68 -0.10 2.25 15.42
CA TYR A 68 -0.65 2.03 16.76
C TYR A 68 0.00 2.94 17.83
N CYS A 69 0.87 3.87 17.43
CA CYS A 69 1.47 4.82 18.36
C CYS A 69 0.43 5.80 18.89
N GLU A 70 0.49 6.09 20.19
CA GLU A 70 -0.39 7.06 20.85
C GLU A 70 0.05 8.52 20.62
N ALA A 71 1.32 8.71 20.26
CA ALA A 71 1.92 10.01 19.95
C ALA A 71 2.59 9.98 18.58
N TYR A 72 2.63 11.15 17.94
CA TYR A 72 3.31 11.34 16.66
C TYR A 72 4.82 11.54 16.90
N GLU A 73 5.62 10.65 16.33
CA GLU A 73 7.08 10.70 16.36
C GLU A 73 7.60 10.84 14.93
N GLU A 74 7.96 12.06 14.54
CA GLU A 74 8.34 12.39 13.15
C GLU A 74 9.45 11.49 12.61
N GLU A 75 10.55 11.37 13.36
CA GLU A 75 11.71 10.57 12.97
C GLU A 75 11.40 9.08 12.80
N ALA A 76 10.42 8.56 13.56
CA ALA A 76 9.99 7.19 13.42
C ALA A 76 9.26 6.99 12.08
N ILE A 77 8.44 7.95 11.69
CA ILE A 77 7.72 7.94 10.41
C ILE A 77 8.70 8.12 9.25
N VAL A 78 9.63 9.09 9.33
CA VAL A 78 10.69 9.29 8.33
C VAL A 78 11.46 7.99 8.10
N ARG A 79 11.93 7.35 9.17
CA ARG A 79 12.64 6.07 9.09
C ARG A 79 11.77 4.94 8.52
N CYS A 80 10.49 4.90 8.86
CA CYS A 80 9.56 3.95 8.25
C CYS A 80 9.39 4.19 6.75
N MET A 81 9.40 5.44 6.30
CA MET A 81 9.33 5.75 4.88
C MET A 81 10.60 5.30 4.15
N ASP A 82 11.77 5.65 4.69
CA ASP A 82 13.08 5.34 4.10
C ASP A 82 13.39 3.84 4.06
N GLU A 83 13.12 3.12 5.15
CA GLU A 83 13.57 1.74 5.28
C GLU A 83 12.52 0.71 4.82
N ILE A 84 11.22 1.07 4.80
CA ILE A 84 10.14 0.14 4.49
C ILE A 84 9.38 0.54 3.22
N PHE A 85 8.85 1.77 3.17
CA PHE A 85 7.95 2.19 2.10
C PHE A 85 8.68 2.44 0.78
N PHE A 86 9.64 3.38 0.72
CA PHE A 86 10.30 3.76 -0.53
C PHE A 86 10.97 2.56 -1.24
N PRO A 87 11.72 1.68 -0.56
CA PRO A 87 12.33 0.52 -1.21
C PRO A 87 11.27 -0.43 -1.80
N ALA A 88 10.14 -0.60 -1.13
CA ALA A 88 9.04 -1.42 -1.64
C ALA A 88 8.32 -0.76 -2.81
N TRP A 89 8.13 0.55 -2.74
CA TRP A 89 7.50 1.35 -3.79
C TRP A 89 8.30 1.34 -5.08
N GLU A 90 9.61 1.54 -5.01
CA GLU A 90 10.49 1.46 -6.19
C GLU A 90 10.46 0.07 -6.85
N ARG A 91 10.46 -1.00 -6.04
CA ARG A 91 10.31 -2.38 -6.55
C ARG A 91 8.94 -2.61 -7.19
N PHE A 92 7.89 -1.99 -6.66
CA PHE A 92 6.56 -2.04 -7.25
C PHE A 92 6.54 -1.33 -8.61
N LEU A 93 7.06 -0.10 -8.68
CA LEU A 93 7.10 0.70 -9.92
C LEU A 93 7.85 -0.01 -11.05
N LYS A 94 8.97 -0.68 -10.75
CA LYS A 94 9.72 -1.49 -11.74
C LYS A 94 8.90 -2.61 -12.38
N ARG A 95 7.81 -3.04 -11.73
CA ARG A 95 6.95 -4.14 -12.17
C ARG A 95 5.56 -3.67 -12.60
N PHE A 96 5.23 -2.41 -12.36
CA PHE A 96 3.96 -1.82 -12.69
C PHE A 96 3.99 -1.35 -14.14
N ASN A 97 3.16 -1.97 -14.99
CA ASN A 97 3.00 -1.54 -16.38
C ASN A 97 1.52 -1.18 -16.63
N PRO A 98 1.16 0.12 -16.52
CA PRO A 98 -0.16 0.62 -16.81
C PRO A 98 -0.29 0.80 -18.33
N GLN A 99 -0.31 -0.30 -19.09
CA GLN A 99 -0.95 -0.30 -20.40
C GLN A 99 -2.46 -0.39 -20.21
#